data_AF-A0A2U3PV28-F1
#
_entry.id   AF-A0A2U3PV28-F1
#
_cell.length_a   1.000
_cell.length_b   1.000
_cell.length_c   1.000
_cell.angle_alpha   90.00
_cell.angle_beta   90.00
_cell.angle_gamma   90.00
#
_symmetry.space_group_name_H-M   'P 1'
#
loop_
_entity.id
_entity.type
_entity.pdbx_description
1 polymer ?
#
loop_
_entity_poly.entity_id
_entity_poly.type
_entity_poly.pdbx_seq_one_letter_code
_entity_poly.pdbx_strand_id
1 'polypeptide(L)'
;MLLRKAYRYRIYPDAAQEELFRRTIGCCRRVYNLCLEQKNEYLRRRKSLSKFDQIKELTALKEEFDFLYEVPTTRCSRRSTTSMRPSTTTSQD
;
A
#
# COMPACT_ATOMS: atom_id res chain seq x y z
N MET A 1 15.97 26.04 17.26
CA MET A 1 14.69 26.29 16.55
C MET A 1 14.69 25.43 15.28
N LEU A 2 13.77 24.48 15.13
CA LEU A 2 13.75 23.54 14.00
C LEU A 2 13.09 24.20 12.78
N LEU A 3 13.88 24.50 11.74
CA LEU A 3 13.39 25.02 10.48
C LEU A 3 12.81 23.88 9.62
N ARG A 4 11.49 23.84 9.46
CA ARG A 4 10.82 22.86 8.59
C ARG A 4 10.77 23.39 7.16
N LYS A 5 11.53 22.78 6.25
CA LYS A 5 11.46 23.06 4.81
C LYS A 5 10.47 22.10 4.16
N ALA A 6 9.61 22.61 3.29
CA ALA A 6 8.72 21.83 2.44
C ALA A 6 9.01 22.14 0.98
N TYR A 7 9.00 21.11 0.13
CA TYR A 7 9.27 21.24 -1.29
C TYR A 7 8.05 20.77 -2.08
N ARG A 8 7.69 21.52 -3.12
CA ARG A 8 6.63 21.18 -4.06
C ARG A 8 7.25 20.86 -5.40
N TYR A 9 7.06 19.63 -5.86
CA TYR A 9 7.52 19.18 -7.17
C TYR A 9 6.34 18.83 -8.05
N ARG A 10 6.47 19.10 -9.35
CA ARG A 10 5.55 18.62 -10.38
C ARG A 10 6.25 17.50 -11.14
N ILE A 11 5.59 16.36 -11.24
CA ILE A 11 6.09 15.20 -11.97
C ILE A 11 5.41 15.21 -13.34
N TYR A 12 6.20 15.02 -14.40
CA TYR A 12 5.73 14.88 -15.78
C TYR A 12 6.04 13.45 -16.24
N PRO A 13 5.13 12.50 -15.99
CA PRO A 13 5.36 11.11 -16.35
C PRO A 13 5.27 10.90 -17.86
N ASP A 14 6.05 9.95 -18.36
CA ASP A 14 5.87 9.39 -19.70
C ASP A 14 4.63 8.47 -19.76
N ALA A 15 4.12 8.17 -20.96
CA ALA A 15 2.91 7.37 -21.15
C ALA A 15 3.01 5.99 -20.45
N ALA A 16 4.17 5.33 -20.53
CA ALA A 16 4.41 4.06 -19.84
C ALA A 16 4.39 4.20 -18.30
N GLN A 17 4.88 5.33 -17.78
CA GLN A 17 4.87 5.61 -16.35
C GLN A 17 3.46 5.92 -15.84
N GLU A 18 2.67 6.64 -16.62
CA GLU A 18 1.27 6.93 -16.28
C GLU A 18 0.44 5.65 -16.15
N GLU A 19 0.60 4.73 -17.11
CA GLU A 19 -0.05 3.42 -17.07
C GLU A 19 0.37 2.62 -15.83
N LEU A 20 1.67 2.59 -15.52
CA LEU A 20 2.18 1.97 -14.30
C LEU A 20 1.57 2.58 -13.03
N PHE A 21 1.43 3.91 -12.98
CA PHE A 21 0.80 4.58 -11.84
C PHE A 21 -0.69 4.24 -11.72
N ARG A 22 -1.44 4.23 -12.83
CA ARG A 22 -2.85 3.87 -12.83
C ARG A 22 -3.05 2.44 -12.33
N ARG A 23 -2.26 1.48 -12.82
CA ARG A 23 -2.28 0.09 -12.34
C ARG A 23 -1.92 -0.01 -10.87
N THR A 24 -0.87 0.68 -10.44
CA THR A 24 -0.44 0.68 -9.03
C THR A 24 -1.53 1.24 -8.11
N ILE A 25 -2.14 2.37 -8.46
CA ILE A 25 -3.18 3.01 -7.65
C ILE A 25 -4.45 2.16 -7.64
N GLY A 26 -4.85 1.61 -8.79
CA GLY A 26 -5.99 0.70 -8.90
C GLY A 26 -5.83 -0.55 -8.03
N CYS A 27 -4.66 -1.17 -8.08
CA CYS A 27 -4.28 -2.30 -7.25
C CYS A 27 -4.37 -1.98 -5.75
N CYS A 28 -3.74 -0.88 -5.30
CA CYS A 28 -3.81 -0.42 -3.91
C CYS A 28 -5.25 -0.15 -3.45
N ARG A 29 -6.07 0.49 -4.29
CA ARG A 29 -7.48 0.79 -3.99
C ARG A 29 -8.28 -0.48 -3.80
N ARG A 30 -8.10 -1.47 -4.68
CA ARG A 30 -8.79 -2.76 -4.61
C ARG A 30 -8.44 -3.52 -3.33
N VAL A 31 -7.14 -3.65 -3.04
CA VAL A 31 -6.65 -4.29 -1.82
C VAL A 31 -7.20 -3.61 -0.56
N TYR A 32 -7.18 -2.27 -0.52
CA TYR A 32 -7.73 -1.52 0.61
C TYR A 32 -9.22 -1.79 0.81
N ASN A 33 -10.01 -1.77 -0.27
CA ASN A 33 -11.45 -2.01 -0.20
C ASN A 33 -11.75 -3.42 0.30
N LEU A 34 -11.02 -4.45 -0.15
CA LEU A 34 -11.17 -5.82 0.33
C LEU A 34 -10.90 -5.93 1.83
N CYS A 35 -9.79 -5.37 2.31
CA CYS A 35 -9.47 -5.36 3.74
C CYS A 35 -10.52 -4.60 4.58
N LEU A 36 -11.08 -3.52 4.02
CA LEU A 36 -12.10 -2.72 4.67
C LEU A 36 -13.44 -3.48 4.76
N GLU A 37 -13.85 -4.13 3.68
CA GLU A 37 -15.03 -5.00 3.64
C GLU A 37 -14.91 -6.11 4.68
N GLN A 38 -13.78 -6.82 4.69
CA GLN A 38 -13.51 -7.88 5.66
C GLN A 38 -13.57 -7.37 7.11
N LYS A 39 -12.98 -6.20 7.38
CA LYS A 39 -13.04 -5.58 8.71
C LYS A 39 -14.47 -5.24 9.12
N ASN A 40 -15.28 -4.72 8.19
CA ASN A 40 -16.69 -4.41 8.45
C ASN A 40 -17.50 -5.69 8.74
N GLU A 41 -17.26 -6.78 8.02
CA GLU A 41 -17.91 -8.07 8.29
C GLU A 41 -17.56 -8.62 9.66
N TYR A 42 -16.29 -8.56 10.06
CA TYR A 42 -15.85 -9.03 11.37
C TYR A 42 -16.40 -8.17 12.50
N LEU A 43 -16.50 -6.85 12.30
CA LEU A 43 -17.15 -5.96 13.25
C LEU A 43 -18.63 -6.32 13.43
N ARG A 44 -19.36 -6.59 12.33
CA ARG A 44 -20.75 -7.10 12.39
C ARG A 44 -20.85 -8.41 13.18
N ARG A 45 -19.87 -9.29 13.04
CA ARG A 45 -19.77 -10.56 13.78
C ARG A 45 -19.22 -10.41 15.21
N ARG A 46 -18.93 -9.19 15.67
CA ARG A 46 -18.26 -8.87 16.95
C ARG A 46 -16.95 -9.63 17.20
N LYS A 47 -16.21 -9.93 16.12
CA LYS A 47 -14.88 -10.56 16.17
C LYS A 47 -13.81 -9.52 15.84
N SER A 48 -12.65 -9.62 16.49
CA SER A 48 -11.48 -8.82 16.14
C SER A 48 -10.64 -9.52 15.08
N LEU A 49 -10.30 -8.83 14.00
CA LEU A 49 -9.29 -9.27 13.05
C LEU A 49 -7.92 -8.78 13.46
N SER A 50 -6.93 -9.67 13.47
CA SER A 50 -5.54 -9.27 13.53
C SER A 50 -5.06 -8.82 12.16
N LYS A 51 -4.18 -7.82 12.14
CA LYS A 51 -3.48 -7.38 10.93
C LYS A 51 -2.71 -8.52 10.26
N PHE A 52 -2.19 -9.47 11.03
CA PHE A 52 -1.46 -10.61 10.50
C PHE A 52 -2.35 -11.59 9.74
N ASP A 53 -3.61 -11.74 10.16
CA ASP A 53 -4.58 -12.61 9.48
C ASP A 53 -4.96 -12.02 8.11
N GLN A 54 -5.22 -10.70 8.07
CA GLN A 54 -5.47 -9.99 6.81
C GLN A 54 -4.30 -10.07 5.83
N ILE A 55 -3.05 -10.02 6.32
CA ILE A 55 -1.86 -10.15 5.46
C ILE A 55 -1.74 -11.57 4.88
N LYS A 56 -2.08 -12.61 5.65
CA LYS A 56 -2.06 -14.01 5.19
C LYS A 56 -3.11 -14.27 4.11
N GLU A 57 -4.32 -13.76 4.29
CA GLU A 57 -5.36 -13.85 3.26
C GLU A 57 -4.97 -13.07 2.00
N LEU A 58 -4.31 -11.93 2.16
CA LEU A 58 -3.77 -11.17 1.03
C LEU A 58 -2.71 -11.94 0.24
N THR A 59 -1.90 -12.78 0.90
CA THR A 59 -0.92 -13.62 0.21
C THR A 59 -1.59 -14.73 -0.59
N ALA A 60 -2.69 -15.31 -0.12
CA ALA A 60 -3.47 -16.28 -0.89
C ALA A 60 -4.13 -15.61 -2.12
N LEU A 61 -4.72 -14.42 -1.93
CA LEU A 61 -5.33 -13.65 -3.03
C LEU A 61 -4.32 -13.21 -4.11
N LYS A 62 -3.02 -13.13 -3.79
CA LYS A 62 -1.99 -12.83 -4.80
C LYS A 62 -1.76 -13.98 -5.78
N GLU A 63 -2.08 -15.21 -5.42
CA GLU A 63 -1.97 -16.37 -6.30
C GLU A 63 -3.13 -16.44 -7.30
N GLU A 64 -4.28 -15.84 -6.96
CA GLU A 64 -5.48 -15.85 -7.80
C GLU A 64 -5.53 -14.70 -8.83
N PHE A 65 -4.77 -13.63 -8.60
CA PHE A 65 -4.85 -12.41 -9.41
C PHE A 65 -3.47 -12.02 -9.96
N ASP A 66 -3.19 -12.42 -11.20
CA ASP A 66 -1.93 -12.14 -11.91
C ASP A 66 -1.57 -10.64 -11.97
N PHE A 67 -2.58 -9.76 -12.03
CA PHE A 67 -2.36 -8.31 -12.06
C PHE A 67 -1.74 -7.75 -10.76
N LEU A 68 -1.82 -8.49 -9.63
CA LEU A 68 -1.14 -8.14 -8.38
C LEU A 68 0.37 -8.37 -8.44
N TYR A 69 0.84 -9.23 -9.35
CA TYR A 69 2.25 -9.51 -9.59
C TYR A 69 2.90 -8.50 -10.55
N GLU A 70 2.14 -7.93 -11.49
CA GLU A 70 2.62 -6.92 -12.43
C GLU A 70 3.12 -5.64 -11.75
N VAL A 71 2.55 -5.30 -10.59
CA VAL A 71 2.96 -4.14 -9.80
C VAL A 71 3.93 -4.60 -8.72
N PRO A 72 5.12 -3.98 -8.54
CA PRO A 72 6.08 -4.40 -7.52
C PRO A 72 5.42 -4.51 -6.15
N THR A 73 5.29 -5.76 -5.68
CA THR A 73 4.50 -6.18 -4.51
C THR A 73 4.90 -5.48 -3.22
N THR A 74 6.16 -5.04 -3.13
CA THR A 74 6.71 -4.23 -2.03
C THR A 74 5.93 -2.94 -1.77
N ARG A 75 5.25 -2.36 -2.76
CA ARG A 75 4.56 -1.06 -2.64
C ARG A 75 3.11 -1.17 -2.15
N CYS A 76 2.41 -2.27 -2.46
CA CYS A 76 0.99 -2.43 -2.12
C CYS A 76 0.77 -3.06 -0.73
N SER A 77 1.55 -4.09 -0.34
CA SER A 77 1.31 -4.83 0.91
C SER A 77 1.95 -4.21 2.16
N ARG A 78 3.04 -3.43 2.02
CA ARG A 78 3.73 -2.80 3.17
C ARG A 78 3.11 -1.47 3.60
N ARG A 79 2.40 -0.77 2.71
CA ARG A 79 1.97 0.62 2.95
C ARG A 79 0.64 0.76 3.67
N SER A 80 -0.29 -0.18 3.51
CA SER A 80 -1.53 -0.23 4.31
C SER A 80 -1.24 -0.46 5.81
N THR A 81 -0.06 -0.96 6.13
CA THR A 81 0.32 -1.44 7.45
C THR A 81 1.41 -0.62 8.13
N THR A 82 2.07 0.28 7.41
CA THR A 82 3.12 1.17 7.92
C THR A 82 2.59 2.59 8.05
N SER A 83 1.95 2.86 9.20
CA SER A 83 2.01 4.20 9.77
C SER A 83 3.47 4.50 10.09
N MET A 84 3.98 5.60 9.54
CA MET A 84 5.18 6.34 9.93
C MET A 84 6.38 5.51 10.43
N ARG A 85 7.39 5.34 9.55
CA ARG A 85 8.79 5.30 10.00
C ARG A 85 9.55 6.40 9.26
N PRO A 86 10.25 7.30 9.98
CA PRO A 86 11.13 8.26 9.34
C PRO A 86 12.29 7.47 8.73
N SER A 87 12.60 7.72 7.47
CA SER A 87 13.85 7.27 6.87
C SER A 87 14.99 7.95 7.63
N THR A 88 15.69 7.20 8.47
CA THR A 88 17.04 7.55 8.91
C THR A 88 17.92 7.52 7.67
N THR A 89 18.21 8.69 7.11
CA THR A 89 19.30 8.85 6.14
C THR A 89 20.60 8.70 6.92
N THR A 90 21.26 7.56 6.73
CA THR A 90 22.68 7.40 7.02
C THR A 90 23.44 8.48 6.26
N SER A 91 24.07 9.39 6.99
CA SER A 91 25.08 10.31 6.48
C SER A 91 26.20 9.49 5.83
N GLN A 92 26.48 9.76 4.57
CA GLN A 92 27.84 9.62 4.09
C GLN A 92 28.51 10.96 4.38
N ASP A 93 29.32 10.96 5.43
CA ASP A 93 30.56 11.74 5.55
C ASP A 93 31.64 10.74 6.00
#